data_AF-A0A815WF17-F1
#
_entry.id   AF-A0A815WF17-F1
#
_cell.length_a   1.000
_cell.length_b   1.000
_cell.length_c   1.000
_cell.angle_alpha   90.00
_cell.angle_beta   90.00
_cell.angle_gamma   90.00
#
_symmetry.space_group_name_H-M   'P 1'
#
loop_
_entity.id
_entity.type
_entity.pdbx_description
1 polymer ?
#
loop_
_entity_poly.entity_id
_entity_poly.type
_entity_poly.pdbx_seq_one_letter_code
_entity_poly.pdbx_strand_id
1 'polypeptide(L)'
;STYPNDNTQIFCDNVTLINYKPSFARGIPSHVCLLNLKECQIEMPIDDQFWSIIPTLFRLNRLTILSYSDIYQDQLQCLLDRAPNIHYLNVN
;
A
#
# COMPACT_ATOMS: atom_id res chain seq x y z
N SER A 1 14.00 24.42 -16.74
CA SER A 1 13.44 24.43 -15.37
C SER A 1 12.65 23.15 -15.21
N THR A 2 13.29 22.08 -14.75
CA THR A 2 12.61 20.82 -14.45
C THR A 2 12.29 20.85 -12.96
N TYR A 3 11.01 21.01 -12.63
CA TYR A 3 10.57 21.06 -11.25
C TYR A 3 10.85 19.70 -10.60
N PRO A 4 11.37 19.66 -9.36
CA PRO A 4 11.65 18.40 -8.66
C PRO A 4 10.39 17.54 -8.44
N ASN A 5 9.19 18.12 -8.56
CA ASN A 5 7.92 17.41 -8.44
C ASN A 5 7.59 16.48 -9.61
N ASP A 6 8.07 16.75 -10.83
CA ASP A 6 7.69 15.97 -12.01
C ASP A 6 8.15 14.50 -11.88
N ASN A 7 9.38 14.30 -11.40
CA ASN A 7 9.95 12.95 -11.26
C ASN A 7 9.26 12.14 -10.15
N THR A 8 8.88 12.79 -9.06
CA THR A 8 8.19 12.13 -7.93
C THR A 8 6.76 11.74 -8.32
N GLN A 9 6.08 12.60 -9.07
CA GLN A 9 4.72 12.33 -9.54
C GLN A 9 4.73 11.21 -10.60
N ILE A 10 5.68 11.24 -11.54
CA ILE A 10 5.91 10.15 -12.50
C ILE A 10 6.20 8.83 -11.78
N PHE A 11 7.00 8.84 -10.71
CA PHE A 11 7.23 7.64 -9.90
C PHE A 11 5.93 7.13 -9.27
N CYS A 12 5.19 8.00 -8.59
CA CYS A 12 3.92 7.65 -7.94
C CYS A 12 2.88 7.08 -8.90
N ASP A 13 2.81 7.62 -10.11
CA ASP A 13 1.84 7.19 -11.13
C ASP A 13 2.22 5.86 -11.78
N ASN A 14 3.51 5.52 -11.86
CA ASN A 14 3.99 4.32 -12.54
C ASN A 14 4.15 3.09 -11.63
N VAL A 15 4.19 3.29 -10.30
CA VAL A 15 4.26 2.17 -9.36
C VAL A 15 2.91 1.46 -9.30
N THR A 16 2.91 0.21 -9.76
CA THR A 16 1.72 -0.67 -9.77
C THR A 16 1.83 -1.82 -8.78
N LEU A 17 3.03 -2.10 -8.27
CA LEU A 17 3.33 -3.12 -7.27
C LEU A 17 4.17 -2.52 -6.15
N ILE A 18 3.83 -2.84 -4.90
CA ILE A 18 4.66 -2.50 -3.73
C ILE A 18 4.74 -3.69 -2.78
N ASN A 19 5.90 -3.82 -2.14
CA ASN A 19 6.08 -4.61 -0.94
C ASN A 19 6.22 -3.66 0.24
N TYR A 20 5.12 -3.46 0.97
CA TYR A 20 5.05 -2.61 2.13
C TYR A 20 5.53 -3.35 3.37
N LYS A 21 6.50 -2.73 4.05
CA LYS A 21 7.04 -3.20 5.31
C LYS A 21 7.15 -2.04 6.28
N PRO A 22 6.53 -2.11 7.47
CA PRO A 22 6.54 -1.01 8.45
C PRO A 22 7.96 -0.54 8.82
N SER A 23 8.91 -1.48 8.88
CA SER A 23 10.32 -1.18 9.18
C SER A 23 11.01 -0.33 8.09
N PHE A 24 10.57 -0.45 6.83
CA PHE A 24 11.12 0.29 5.69
C PHE A 24 10.34 1.57 5.37
N ALA A 25 9.08 1.65 5.79
CA ALA A 25 8.21 2.80 5.51
C ALA A 25 8.76 4.10 6.09
N ARG A 26 9.48 4.05 7.23
CA ARG A 26 9.99 5.24 7.95
C ARG A 26 10.89 6.18 7.13
N GLY A 27 11.41 5.72 6.00
CA GLY A 27 12.21 6.55 5.08
C GLY A 27 11.44 7.18 3.92
N ILE A 28 10.16 6.83 3.74
CA ILE A 28 9.37 7.32 2.61
C ILE A 28 8.82 8.72 2.94
N PRO A 29 9.12 9.73 2.11
CA PRO A 29 8.62 11.08 2.31
C PRO A 29 7.08 11.12 2.31
N SER A 30 6.50 11.98 3.15
CA SER A 30 5.04 12.11 3.32
C SER A 30 4.28 12.60 2.08
N HIS A 31 4.99 13.05 1.04
CA HIS A 31 4.38 13.49 -0.22
C HIS A 31 4.33 12.40 -1.30
N VAL A 32 4.82 11.19 -1.01
CA VAL A 32 4.71 10.04 -1.91
C VAL A 32 3.34 9.41 -1.73
N CYS A 33 2.53 9.41 -2.80
CA CYS A 33 1.19 8.82 -2.81
C CYS A 33 1.03 7.89 -4.01
N LEU A 34 0.89 6.59 -3.78
CA LEU A 34 0.75 5.58 -4.82
C LEU A 34 -0.73 5.37 -5.16
N LEU A 35 -1.19 6.00 -6.23
CA LEU A 35 -2.61 6.01 -6.61
C LEU A 35 -2.99 4.90 -7.60
N ASN A 36 -2.01 4.34 -8.31
CA ASN A 36 -2.22 3.35 -9.39
C ASN A 36 -1.86 1.93 -8.99
N LEU A 37 -1.79 1.67 -7.68
CA LEU A 37 -1.38 0.38 -7.14
C LEU A 37 -2.40 -0.70 -7.51
N LYS A 38 -1.93 -1.76 -8.17
CA LYS A 38 -2.72 -2.93 -8.57
C LYS A 38 -2.41 -4.15 -7.73
N GLU A 39 -1.17 -4.23 -7.24
CA GLU A 39 -0.71 -5.34 -6.42
C GLU A 39 0.00 -4.79 -5.17
N CYS A 40 -0.32 -5.37 -4.01
CA CYS A 40 0.27 -4.98 -2.75
C CYS A 40 0.63 -6.21 -1.94
N GLN A 41 1.86 -6.26 -1.46
CA GLN A 41 2.28 -7.19 -0.42
C GLN A 41 2.49 -6.40 0.85
N ILE A 42 1.89 -6.81 1.96
CA ILE A 42 1.91 -6.04 3.20
C ILE A 42 2.35 -6.95 4.33
N GLU A 43 3.40 -6.54 5.04
CA GLU A 43 3.81 -7.15 6.30
C GLU A 43 3.06 -6.46 7.46
N MET A 44 2.33 -7.24 8.26
CA MET A 44 1.58 -6.73 9.42
C MET A 44 2.51 -6.38 10.60
N PRO A 45 2.14 -5.43 11.49
CA PRO A 45 0.92 -4.62 11.49
C PRO A 45 0.97 -3.45 10.50
N ILE A 46 -0.21 -2.98 10.09
CA ILE A 46 -0.36 -1.74 9.30
C ILE A 46 -0.27 -0.54 10.24
N ASP A 47 0.46 0.50 9.84
CA ASP A 47 0.58 1.77 10.56
C ASP A 47 -0.04 2.93 9.74
N ASP A 48 -0.11 4.13 10.33
CA ASP A 48 -0.67 5.31 9.68
C ASP A 48 0.14 5.76 8.44
N GLN A 49 1.41 5.36 8.37
CA GLN A 49 2.26 5.69 7.24
C GLN A 49 1.83 4.92 5.99
N PHE A 50 1.34 3.69 6.14
CA PHE A 50 0.75 2.92 5.04
C PHE A 50 -0.36 3.72 4.34
N TRP A 51 -1.29 4.27 5.12
CA TRP A 51 -2.42 5.04 4.59
C TRP A 51 -2.00 6.39 4.01
N SER A 52 -0.87 6.93 4.46
CA SER A 52 -0.30 8.14 3.87
C SER A 52 0.31 7.86 2.50
N ILE A 53 0.96 6.71 2.32
CA ILE A 53 1.59 6.31 1.07
C ILE A 53 0.56 5.75 0.08
N ILE A 54 -0.43 5.01 0.57
CA ILE A 54 -1.44 4.34 -0.24
C ILE A 54 -2.83 4.79 0.28
N PRO A 55 -3.22 6.05 -0.02
CA PRO A 55 -4.46 6.62 0.52
C PRO A 55 -5.72 5.98 -0.06
N THR A 56 -5.60 5.21 -1.14
CA THR A 56 -6.70 4.53 -1.81
C THR A 56 -6.27 3.14 -2.30
N LEU A 57 -7.15 2.17 -2.13
CA LEU A 57 -6.96 0.80 -2.62
C LEU A 57 -7.99 0.45 -3.72
N PHE A 58 -8.67 1.45 -4.31
CA PHE A 58 -9.69 1.21 -5.33
C PHE A 58 -9.17 0.48 -6.58
N ARG A 59 -7.88 0.60 -6.91
CA ARG A 59 -7.29 -0.08 -8.07
C ARG A 59 -6.60 -1.38 -7.71
N LEU A 60 -6.61 -1.76 -6.43
CA LEU A 60 -5.92 -2.93 -5.95
C LEU A 60 -6.69 -4.19 -6.34
N ASN A 61 -6.05 -5.04 -7.14
CA ASN A 61 -6.61 -6.30 -7.63
C ASN A 61 -6.05 -7.51 -6.90
N ARG A 62 -4.80 -7.41 -6.43
CA ARG A 62 -4.09 -8.47 -5.72
C ARG A 62 -3.53 -7.95 -4.40
N LEU A 63 -3.82 -8.67 -3.33
CA LEU A 63 -3.30 -8.41 -2.00
C LEU A 63 -2.65 -9.68 -1.45
N THR A 64 -1.43 -9.55 -0.96
CA THR A 64 -0.74 -10.58 -0.19
C THR A 64 -0.45 -10.04 1.20
N ILE A 65 -0.94 -10.70 2.23
CA ILE A 65 -0.59 -10.42 3.62
C ILE A 65 0.54 -11.36 4.02
N LEU A 66 1.61 -10.78 4.56
CA LEU A 66 2.78 -11.47 5.10
C LEU A 66 2.76 -11.36 6.62
N SER A 67 3.18 -12.43 7.29
CA SER A 67 3.31 -12.47 8.76
C SER A 67 1.96 -12.26 9.45
N TYR A 68 0.89 -12.86 8.90
CA TYR A 68 -0.45 -12.76 9.49
C TYR A 68 -0.51 -13.47 10.86
N SER A 69 -1.31 -12.90 11.75
CA SER A 69 -1.69 -13.49 13.03
C SER A 69 -3.10 -13.01 13.37
N ASP A 70 -3.88 -13.85 14.06
CA ASP A 70 -5.29 -13.57 14.39
C ASP A 70 -5.48 -12.24 15.15
N ILE A 71 -4.43 -11.77 15.84
CA ILE A 71 -4.43 -10.47 16.53
C ILE A 71 -4.60 -9.27 15.57
N TYR A 72 -4.38 -9.46 14.27
CA TYR A 72 -4.51 -8.42 13.24
C TYR A 72 -5.79 -8.51 12.42
N GLN A 73 -6.75 -9.35 12.85
CA GLN A 73 -8.01 -9.55 12.11
C GLN A 73 -8.76 -8.24 11.84
N ASP A 74 -8.81 -7.34 12.82
CA ASP A 74 -9.48 -6.03 12.66
C ASP A 74 -8.78 -5.15 11.62
N GLN A 75 -7.45 -5.20 11.56
CA GLN A 75 -6.68 -4.45 10.55
C GLN A 75 -6.87 -5.03 9.16
N LEU A 76 -6.90 -6.36 9.04
CA LEU A 76 -7.19 -7.04 7.79
C LEU A 76 -8.60 -6.66 7.29
N GLN A 77 -9.59 -6.70 8.17
CA GLN A 77 -10.96 -6.33 7.80
C GLN A 77 -11.05 -4.87 7.32
N CYS A 78 -10.46 -3.94 8.08
CA CYS A 78 -10.41 -2.52 7.68
C CYS A 78 -9.74 -2.32 6.32
N LEU A 79 -8.71 -3.11 6.02
CA LEU A 79 -8.04 -3.05 4.73
C LEU A 79 -8.91 -3.60 3.60
N LEU A 80 -9.58 -4.72 3.80
CA LEU A 80 -10.51 -5.31 2.82
C LEU A 80 -11.70 -4.38 2.55
N ASP A 81 -12.24 -3.73 3.58
CA ASP A 81 -13.34 -2.76 3.45
C ASP A 81 -12.97 -1.56 2.56
N ARG A 82 -11.68 -1.21 2.53
CA ARG A 82 -11.14 -0.10 1.71
C ARG A 82 -10.67 -0.54 0.33
N ALA A 83 -10.66 -1.84 0.04
CA ALA A 83 -10.13 -2.41 -1.19
C ALA A 83 -11.19 -3.24 -1.93
N PRO A 84 -12.27 -2.59 -2.42
CA PRO A 84 -13.45 -3.27 -2.94
C PRO A 84 -13.22 -4.08 -4.22
N ASN A 85 -12.09 -3.87 -4.90
CA ASN A 85 -11.77 -4.50 -6.18
C ASN A 85 -10.72 -5.61 -6.06
N ILE A 86 -10.43 -6.08 -4.84
CA ILE A 86 -9.55 -7.24 -4.65
C ILE A 86 -10.21 -8.47 -5.26
N HIS A 87 -9.51 -9.09 -6.22
CA HIS A 87 -9.89 -10.37 -6.82
C HIS A 87 -9.03 -11.53 -6.30
N TYR A 88 -7.82 -11.22 -5.83
CA TYR A 88 -6.89 -12.21 -5.32
C TYR A 88 -6.37 -11.79 -3.94
N LEU A 89 -6.72 -12.57 -2.93
CA LEU A 89 -6.22 -12.45 -1.57
C LEU A 89 -5.34 -13.66 -1.26
N ASN A 90 -4.12 -13.42 -0.81
CA ASN A 90 -3.26 -14.45 -0.22
C ASN A 90 -2.86 -14.03 1.19
N VAL A 91 -2.93 -14.95 2.16
CA VAL A 91 -2.58 -14.70 3.56
C VAL A 91 -1.57 -15.76 3.97
N ASN A 92 -0.36 -15.33 4.30
CA ASN A 92 0.78 -16.16 4.67
C ASN A 92 1.19 -15.97 6.13
#